data_AF-J4IA46-F1
#
_entry.id   AF-J4IA46-F1
#
_cell.length_a   1.000
_cell.length_b   1.000
_cell.length_c   1.000
_cell.angle_alpha   90.00
_cell.angle_beta   90.00
_cell.angle_gamma   90.00
#
_symmetry.space_group_name_H-M   'P 1'
#
loop_
_entity.id
_entity.type
_entity.pdbx_description
1 polymer ?
#
loop_
_entity_poly.entity_id
_entity_poly.type
_entity_poly.pdbx_seq_one_letter_code
_entity_poly.pdbx_strand_id
1 'polypeptide(L)'
;MFHRNRLIFAQPKKRRAMMTDLAIGLGIPVLQIIFQYIVSGHRFDIYEQVGCYPFTYNTAPAYPLSVLWPIFIGLVSAVYCILTLRAFFRRRAQFMQCLASSSGLTANRYFRLMALATVELLCTVPISTYGLYLNLSAGPLNPWINWANVHYDYSQVDQYPAIIWRSQRTAIIAFGLSTWAVPFCALIFFAFFGFAEEARKNYFTFWLTVTKPLRMGGRLNSLKLSKLLNERRATSSSATSLPVFVDTKPALPSPTISVDTDIDSYDVKEKSFA
;
A
#
# COMPACT_ATOMS: atom_id res chain seq x y z
N MET A 1 -9.15 -13.99 -17.97
CA MET A 1 -8.26 -13.34 -16.98
C MET A 1 -6.76 -13.51 -17.29
N PHE A 2 -6.32 -14.68 -17.76
CA PHE A 2 -4.90 -14.97 -18.08
C PHE A 2 -4.30 -14.14 -19.24
N HIS A 3 -5.07 -13.79 -20.27
CA HIS A 3 -4.55 -13.06 -21.43
C HIS A 3 -4.17 -11.59 -21.14
N ARG A 4 -4.88 -10.95 -20.19
CA ARG A 4 -4.61 -9.55 -19.79
C ARG A 4 -3.31 -9.42 -18.99
N ASN A 5 -2.97 -10.45 -18.21
CA ASN A 5 -1.72 -10.50 -17.46
C ASN A 5 -0.51 -10.61 -18.40
N ARG A 6 -0.63 -11.39 -19.49
CA ARG A 6 0.44 -11.55 -20.49
C ARG A 6 0.83 -10.23 -21.17
N LEU A 7 -0.15 -9.36 -21.45
CA LEU A 7 0.08 -8.02 -22.02
C LEU A 7 0.62 -7.01 -21.00
N ILE A 8 0.26 -7.13 -19.72
CA ILE A 8 0.82 -6.30 -18.63
C ILE A 8 2.32 -6.53 -18.48
N PHE A 9 2.78 -7.77 -18.63
CA PHE A 9 4.21 -8.07 -18.66
C PHE A 9 4.85 -7.68 -20.00
N ALA A 10 4.15 -7.45 -21.10
CA ALA A 10 4.79 -7.19 -22.40
C ALA A 10 5.55 -5.85 -22.48
N GLN A 11 5.25 -4.87 -21.61
CA GLN A 11 5.94 -3.58 -21.63
C GLN A 11 7.29 -3.66 -20.90
N PRO A 12 8.43 -3.46 -21.58
CA PRO A 12 9.76 -3.56 -20.95
C PRO A 12 9.94 -2.58 -19.79
N LYS A 13 9.32 -1.40 -19.86
CA LYS A 13 9.31 -0.40 -18.76
C LYS A 13 8.61 -0.93 -17.50
N LYS A 14 7.50 -1.66 -17.66
CA LYS A 14 6.71 -2.20 -16.54
C LYS A 14 7.38 -3.41 -15.89
N ARG A 15 8.05 -4.27 -16.68
CA ARG A 15 8.88 -5.36 -16.14
C ARG A 15 10.04 -4.83 -15.31
N ARG A 16 10.74 -3.81 -15.81
CA ARG A 16 11.87 -3.19 -15.10
C ARG A 16 11.43 -2.61 -13.76
N ALA A 17 10.33 -1.84 -13.73
CA ALA A 17 9.78 -1.31 -12.48
C ALA A 17 9.45 -2.42 -11.47
N MET A 18 8.75 -3.47 -11.90
CA MET A 18 8.42 -4.60 -11.02
C MET A 18 9.67 -5.36 -10.52
N MET A 19 10.69 -5.52 -11.37
CA MET A 19 11.95 -6.16 -10.98
C MET A 19 12.72 -5.30 -9.97
N THR A 20 12.71 -3.98 -10.13
CA THR A 20 13.28 -3.04 -9.15
C THR A 20 12.54 -3.13 -7.82
N ASP A 21 11.20 -3.10 -7.82
CA ASP A 21 10.39 -3.20 -6.60
C ASP A 21 10.63 -4.53 -5.88
N LEU A 22 10.74 -5.64 -6.63
CA LEU A 22 11.05 -6.96 -6.08
C LEU A 22 12.49 -7.02 -5.54
N ALA A 23 13.46 -6.45 -6.25
CA ALA A 23 14.84 -6.40 -5.82
C ALA A 23 15.00 -5.61 -4.51
N ILE A 24 14.27 -4.50 -4.35
CA ILE A 24 14.28 -3.71 -3.11
C ILE A 24 13.52 -4.46 -2.00
N GLY A 25 12.32 -4.97 -2.31
CA GLY A 25 11.46 -5.63 -1.33
C GLY A 25 11.98 -6.97 -0.80
N LEU A 26 12.74 -7.72 -1.60
CA LEU A 26 13.34 -9.00 -1.20
C LEU A 26 14.84 -8.87 -0.91
N GLY A 27 15.55 -8.04 -1.67
CA GLY A 27 17.00 -7.88 -1.54
C GLY A 27 17.39 -7.24 -0.21
N ILE A 28 16.65 -6.24 0.28
CA ILE A 28 16.92 -5.62 1.58
C ILE A 28 16.77 -6.64 2.73
N PRO A 29 15.67 -7.41 2.85
CA PRO A 29 15.56 -8.48 3.86
C PRO A 29 16.65 -9.55 3.77
N VAL A 30 17.00 -10.00 2.57
CA VAL A 30 18.07 -11.01 2.39
C VAL A 30 19.41 -10.47 2.85
N LEU A 31 19.72 -9.23 2.50
CA LEU A 31 20.94 -8.56 2.94
C LEU A 31 20.96 -8.40 4.47
N GLN A 32 19.82 -8.07 5.07
CA GLN A 32 19.68 -7.97 6.52
C GLN A 32 19.92 -9.30 7.24
N ILE A 33 19.48 -10.43 6.68
CA ILE A 33 19.76 -11.76 7.26
C ILE A 33 21.26 -12.03 7.27
N ILE A 34 21.97 -11.68 6.18
CA ILE A 34 23.43 -11.85 6.08
C ILE A 34 24.14 -10.99 7.12
N PHE A 35 23.76 -9.72 7.26
CA PHE A 35 24.36 -8.83 8.25
C PHE A 35 24.04 -9.23 9.69
N GLN A 36 22.82 -9.69 9.95
CA GLN A 36 22.43 -10.22 11.25
C GLN A 36 23.28 -11.44 11.63
N TYR A 37 23.58 -12.33 10.68
CA TYR A 37 24.40 -13.51 10.94
C TYR A 37 25.81 -13.13 11.42
N ILE A 38 26.44 -12.10 10.83
CA ILE A 38 27.78 -11.65 11.20
C ILE A 38 27.89 -11.23 12.68
N VAL A 39 26.81 -10.69 13.24
CA VAL A 39 26.77 -10.12 14.61
C VAL A 39 25.96 -10.97 15.60
N SER A 40 25.48 -12.12 15.14
CA SER A 40 24.74 -13.10 15.94
C SER A 40 25.74 -13.96 16.72
N GLY A 41 25.60 -14.00 18.05
CA GLY A 41 26.46 -14.82 18.91
C GLY A 41 26.11 -16.31 18.85
N HIS A 42 24.81 -16.59 18.91
CA HIS A 42 24.23 -17.92 18.80
C HIS A 42 22.90 -17.85 18.06
N ARG A 43 22.35 -19.03 17.73
CA ARG A 43 21.27 -19.17 16.76
C ARG A 43 20.00 -18.40 17.14
N PHE A 44 19.50 -18.57 18.36
CA PHE A 44 18.34 -17.85 18.90
C PHE A 44 18.17 -18.12 20.40
N ASP A 45 17.44 -17.23 21.05
CA ASP A 45 16.98 -17.36 22.43
C ASP A 45 15.49 -17.66 22.49
N ILE A 46 15.08 -18.41 23.52
CA ILE A 46 13.67 -18.67 23.81
C ILE A 46 13.30 -17.89 25.08
N TYR A 47 12.41 -16.91 24.93
CA TYR A 47 11.86 -16.14 26.04
C TYR A 47 10.47 -16.65 26.39
N GLU A 48 10.27 -17.04 27.65
CA GLU A 48 8.96 -17.54 28.11
C GLU A 48 7.86 -16.49 27.89
N GLN A 49 6.75 -16.88 27.23
CA GLN A 49 5.61 -16.05 26.80
C GLN A 49 5.82 -15.09 25.62
N VAL A 50 7.06 -14.92 25.13
CA VAL A 50 7.34 -14.15 23.91
C VAL A 50 7.64 -15.08 22.74
N GLY A 51 8.44 -16.13 22.96
CA GLY A 51 8.83 -17.11 21.96
C GLY A 51 10.30 -17.00 21.55
N CYS A 52 10.59 -17.42 20.33
CA CYS A 52 11.94 -17.43 19.75
C CYS A 52 12.33 -16.02 19.26
N TYR A 53 13.50 -15.52 19.68
CA TYR A 53 14.03 -14.24 19.25
C TYR A 53 15.51 -14.37 18.84
N PRO A 54 15.96 -13.72 17.75
CA PRO A 54 17.36 -13.78 17.35
C PRO A 54 18.23 -13.05 18.37
N PHE A 55 19.32 -13.68 18.79
CA PHE A 55 20.29 -13.03 19.65
C PHE A 55 21.25 -12.16 18.83
N THR A 56 21.48 -10.95 19.32
CA THR A 56 22.46 -10.01 18.74
C THR A 56 23.48 -9.69 19.81
N TYR A 57 24.75 -9.96 19.52
CA TYR A 57 25.81 -9.68 20.47
C TYR A 57 26.09 -8.18 20.54
N ASN A 58 26.03 -7.59 21.74
CA ASN A 58 26.14 -6.15 21.94
C ASN A 58 27.57 -5.64 21.69
N THR A 59 27.87 -5.34 20.43
CA THR A 59 29.19 -4.93 19.94
C THR A 59 29.06 -3.73 19.01
N ALA A 60 30.13 -2.95 18.87
CA ALA A 60 30.17 -1.81 17.95
C ALA A 60 29.67 -2.12 16.52
N PRO A 61 30.06 -3.24 15.86
CA PRO A 61 29.55 -3.56 14.52
C PRO A 61 28.05 -3.94 14.48
N ALA A 62 27.44 -4.37 15.59
CA ALA A 62 26.01 -4.74 15.61
C ALA A 62 25.08 -3.56 15.28
N TYR A 63 25.47 -2.34 15.64
CA TYR A 63 24.66 -1.15 15.38
C TYR A 63 24.52 -0.82 13.90
N PRO A 64 25.60 -0.57 13.13
CA PRO A 64 25.47 -0.31 11.70
C PRO A 64 24.99 -1.52 10.90
N LEU A 65 25.27 -2.74 11.35
CA LEU A 65 24.92 -3.95 10.59
C LEU A 65 23.49 -4.42 10.84
N SER A 66 22.89 -4.18 12.00
CA SER A 66 21.55 -4.67 12.32
C SER A 66 20.62 -3.56 12.84
N VAL A 67 21.01 -2.86 13.90
CA VAL A 67 20.10 -1.97 14.64
C VAL A 67 19.72 -0.69 13.86
N LEU A 68 20.62 -0.15 13.04
CA LEU A 68 20.40 1.12 12.33
C LEU A 68 19.56 1.01 11.06
N TRP A 69 19.31 -0.22 10.56
CA TRP A 69 18.62 -0.43 9.29
C TRP A 69 17.22 0.19 9.21
N PRO A 70 16.32 0.01 10.21
CA PRO A 70 15.00 0.62 10.18
C PRO A 70 15.06 2.15 10.14
N ILE A 71 16.03 2.76 10.83
CA ILE A 71 16.22 4.22 10.85
C ILE A 71 16.69 4.69 9.48
N PHE A 72 17.67 4.00 8.87
CA PHE A 72 18.20 4.36 7.56
C PHE A 72 17.12 4.26 6.48
N ILE A 73 16.38 3.15 6.42
CA ILE A 73 15.28 2.96 5.48
C ILE A 73 14.19 4.01 5.71
N GLY A 74 13.85 4.29 6.97
CA GLY A 74 12.87 5.31 7.33
C GLY A 74 13.30 6.71 6.89
N LEU A 75 14.57 7.09 7.08
CA LEU A 75 15.09 8.40 6.68
C LEU A 75 15.08 8.57 5.16
N VAL A 76 15.55 7.56 4.42
CA VAL A 76 15.52 7.56 2.95
C VAL A 76 14.08 7.69 2.46
N SER A 77 13.17 6.90 3.03
CA SER A 77 11.74 6.94 2.71
C SER A 77 11.11 8.29 3.05
N ALA A 78 11.53 8.93 4.14
CA ALA A 78 11.07 10.27 4.52
C ALA A 78 11.49 11.33 3.51
N VAL A 79 12.73 11.29 3.01
CA VAL A 79 13.19 12.20 1.95
C VAL A 79 12.33 12.04 0.69
N TYR A 80 12.10 10.81 0.24
CA TYR A 80 11.24 10.55 -0.92
C TYR A 80 9.79 10.99 -0.68
N CYS A 81 9.25 10.76 0.52
CA CYS A 81 7.90 11.19 0.89
C CYS A 81 7.77 12.72 0.83
N ILE A 82 8.72 13.46 1.42
CA ILE A 82 8.73 14.93 1.41
C ILE A 82 8.85 15.46 -0.03
N LEU A 83 9.74 14.89 -0.84
CA LEU A 83 9.91 15.28 -2.25
C LEU A 83 8.63 15.05 -3.05
N THR A 84 7.99 13.88 -2.86
CA THR A 84 6.75 13.52 -3.53
C THR A 84 5.60 14.43 -3.10
N LEU A 85 5.49 14.71 -1.80
CA LEU A 85 4.47 15.60 -1.25
C LEU A 85 4.66 17.05 -1.74
N ARG A 86 5.91 17.54 -1.79
CA ARG A 86 6.24 18.87 -2.34
C ARG A 86 5.92 18.97 -3.83
N ALA A 87 6.25 17.94 -4.62
CA ALA A 87 5.91 17.89 -6.04
C ALA A 87 4.38 17.86 -6.25
N PHE A 88 3.67 17.10 -5.41
CA PHE A 88 2.22 17.03 -5.40
C PHE A 88 1.58 18.39 -5.10
N PHE A 89 2.03 19.09 -4.04
CA PHE A 89 1.49 20.41 -3.70
C PHE A 89 1.73 21.44 -4.81
N ARG A 90 2.89 21.42 -5.46
CA ARG A 90 3.19 22.35 -6.55
C ARG A 90 2.39 22.09 -7.83
N ARG A 91 1.99 20.85 -8.11
CA ARG A 91 1.34 20.47 -9.39
C ARG A 91 -0.04 19.83 -9.19
N ARG A 92 -0.71 20.13 -8.07
CA ARG A 92 -1.95 19.45 -7.66
C ARG A 92 -3.02 19.43 -8.76
N ALA A 93 -3.24 20.55 -9.46
CA ALA A 93 -4.24 20.65 -10.53
C ALA A 93 -3.92 19.73 -11.72
N GLN A 94 -2.69 19.79 -12.23
CA GLN A 94 -2.22 18.96 -13.35
C GLN A 94 -2.20 17.47 -12.97
N PHE A 95 -1.77 17.17 -11.74
CA PHE A 95 -1.72 15.79 -11.23
C PHE A 95 -3.11 15.17 -11.10
N MET A 96 -4.10 15.93 -10.61
CA MET A 96 -5.49 15.45 -10.53
C MET A 96 -6.08 15.16 -11.91
N GLN A 97 -5.75 15.95 -12.94
CA GLN A 97 -6.16 15.68 -14.32
C GLN A 97 -5.51 14.41 -14.88
N CYS A 98 -4.21 14.20 -14.64
CA CYS A 98 -3.51 12.98 -15.05
C CYS A 98 -4.00 11.71 -14.31
N LEU A 99 -4.42 11.83 -13.04
CA LEU A 99 -5.03 10.71 -12.32
C LEU A 99 -6.43 10.41 -12.83
N ALA A 100 -7.21 11.43 -13.22
CA ALA A 100 -8.52 11.23 -13.82
C ALA A 100 -8.45 10.56 -15.19
N SER A 101 -7.39 10.80 -15.96
CA SER A 101 -7.17 10.14 -17.27
C SER A 101 -6.56 8.74 -17.17
N SER A 102 -5.96 8.39 -16.02
CA SER A 102 -5.39 7.06 -15.79
C SER A 102 -6.43 6.09 -15.24
N SER A 103 -6.74 5.03 -15.99
CA SER A 103 -7.73 4.02 -15.60
C SER A 103 -7.32 3.14 -14.40
N GLY A 104 -6.09 3.29 -13.90
CA GLY A 104 -5.52 2.41 -12.87
C GLY A 104 -5.57 2.93 -11.43
N LEU A 105 -5.67 4.26 -11.21
CA LEU A 105 -5.50 4.86 -9.88
C LEU A 105 -6.47 6.02 -9.64
N THR A 106 -7.41 5.83 -8.70
CA THR A 106 -8.28 6.91 -8.24
C THR A 106 -7.52 7.87 -7.31
N ALA A 107 -7.83 9.17 -7.38
CA ALA A 107 -7.22 10.19 -6.52
C ALA A 107 -7.34 9.83 -5.03
N ASN A 108 -8.52 9.37 -4.59
CA ASN A 108 -8.78 8.96 -3.21
C ASN A 108 -7.88 7.80 -2.75
N ARG A 109 -7.60 6.82 -3.62
CA ARG A 109 -6.70 5.71 -3.30
C ARG A 109 -5.26 6.19 -3.15
N TYR A 110 -4.82 7.08 -4.04
CA TYR A 110 -3.48 7.65 -3.99
C TYR A 110 -3.25 8.47 -2.70
N PHE A 111 -4.20 9.32 -2.30
CA PHE A 111 -4.09 10.09 -1.06
C PHE A 111 -4.01 9.21 0.19
N ARG A 112 -4.76 8.12 0.24
CA ARG A 112 -4.71 7.16 1.35
C ARG A 112 -3.35 6.47 1.43
N LEU A 113 -2.77 6.08 0.29
CA LEU A 113 -1.42 5.51 0.23
C LEU A 113 -0.37 6.51 0.72
N MET A 114 -0.47 7.77 0.30
CA MET A 114 0.44 8.83 0.77
C MET A 114 0.30 9.10 2.27
N ALA A 115 -0.93 9.15 2.78
CA ALA A 115 -1.20 9.37 4.20
C ALA A 115 -0.68 8.20 5.05
N LEU A 116 -0.90 6.95 4.60
CA LEU A 116 -0.36 5.77 5.27
C LEU A 116 1.17 5.80 5.32
N ALA A 117 1.84 6.10 4.20
CA ALA A 117 3.29 6.23 4.17
C ALA A 117 3.79 7.33 5.12
N THR A 118 3.07 8.45 5.22
CA THR A 118 3.44 9.54 6.15
C THR A 118 3.29 9.13 7.61
N VAL A 119 2.18 8.46 7.96
CA VAL A 119 1.96 7.95 9.33
C VAL A 119 2.99 6.89 9.69
N GLU A 120 3.29 5.99 8.77
CA GLU A 120 4.32 4.96 8.94
C GLU A 120 5.67 5.60 9.26
N LEU A 121 6.11 6.61 8.51
CA LEU A 121 7.35 7.35 8.80
C LEU A 121 7.35 8.02 10.18
N LEU A 122 6.25 8.68 10.54
CA LEU A 122 6.11 9.38 11.82
C LEU A 122 6.11 8.43 13.02
N CYS A 123 5.74 7.16 12.83
CA CYS A 123 5.78 6.15 13.88
C CYS A 123 7.10 5.36 13.87
N THR A 124 7.54 4.88 12.71
CA THR A 124 8.72 4.00 12.56
C THR A 124 10.00 4.69 13.00
N VAL A 125 10.23 5.96 12.61
CA VAL A 125 11.47 6.70 12.95
C VAL A 125 11.65 6.86 14.46
N PRO A 126 10.69 7.42 15.24
CA PRO A 126 10.86 7.57 16.68
C PRO A 126 10.92 6.22 17.41
N ILE A 127 10.10 5.23 17.00
CA ILE A 127 10.13 3.89 17.61
C ILE A 127 11.50 3.23 17.41
N SER A 128 12.05 3.30 16.19
CA SER A 128 13.37 2.73 15.89
C SER A 128 14.50 3.47 16.60
N THR A 129 14.40 4.80 16.70
CA THR A 129 15.37 5.63 17.45
C THR A 129 15.35 5.31 18.94
N TYR A 130 14.17 5.11 19.51
CA TYR A 130 14.04 4.68 20.90
C TYR A 130 14.54 3.25 21.10
N GLY A 131 14.30 2.35 20.15
CA GLY A 131 14.89 1.00 20.15
C GLY A 131 16.42 1.02 20.14
N LEU A 132 17.04 1.91 19.36
CA LEU A 132 18.49 2.13 19.38
C LEU A 132 18.97 2.58 20.77
N TYR A 133 18.26 3.53 21.39
CA TYR A 133 18.57 4.01 22.74
C TYR A 133 18.50 2.87 23.78
N LEU A 134 17.48 2.00 23.70
CA LEU A 134 17.35 0.85 24.60
C LEU A 134 18.51 -0.14 24.43
N ASN A 135 18.96 -0.40 23.19
CA ASN A 135 20.10 -1.28 22.92
C ASN A 135 21.42 -0.69 23.42
N LEU A 136 21.63 0.63 23.28
CA LEU A 136 22.82 1.31 23.83
C LEU A 136 22.83 1.34 25.36
N SER A 137 21.65 1.41 25.98
CA SER A 137 21.51 1.49 27.44
C SER A 137 21.43 0.11 28.12
N ALA A 138 21.43 -0.98 27.35
CA ALA A 138 21.25 -2.34 27.87
C ALA A 138 22.50 -2.85 28.64
N GLY A 139 23.68 -2.34 28.33
CA GLY A 139 24.93 -2.72 28.98
C GLY A 139 26.15 -2.15 28.26
N PRO A 140 27.36 -2.34 28.84
CA PRO A 140 28.60 -1.91 28.19
C PRO A 140 28.79 -2.63 26.85
N LEU A 141 29.41 -1.92 25.90
CA LEU A 141 29.78 -2.48 24.60
C LEU A 141 30.93 -3.46 24.76
N ASN A 142 30.73 -4.69 24.28
CA ASN A 142 31.83 -5.64 24.22
C ASN A 142 32.62 -5.44 22.92
N PRO A 143 33.96 -5.60 22.94
CA PRO A 143 34.77 -5.54 21.73
C PRO A 143 34.45 -6.74 20.83
N TRP A 144 34.37 -6.48 19.52
CA TRP A 144 34.31 -7.54 18.51
C TRP A 144 35.75 -7.96 18.20
N ILE A 145 36.16 -9.15 18.66
CA ILE A 145 37.56 -9.61 18.59
C ILE A 145 37.80 -10.37 17.28
N ASN A 146 37.13 -11.51 17.11
CA ASN A 146 37.32 -12.40 15.98
C ASN A 146 36.06 -13.25 15.75
N TRP A 147 35.89 -13.72 14.51
CA TRP A 147 34.73 -14.52 14.10
C TRP A 147 34.53 -15.77 14.97
N ALA A 148 35.61 -16.49 15.25
CA ALA A 148 35.60 -17.72 16.04
C ALA A 148 35.15 -17.51 17.49
N ASN A 149 35.37 -16.32 18.08
CA ASN A 149 34.89 -16.00 19.42
C ASN A 149 33.41 -15.65 19.43
N VAL A 150 32.95 -14.86 18.44
CA VAL A 150 31.54 -14.46 18.34
C VAL A 150 30.66 -15.67 18.03
N HIS A 151 31.13 -16.59 17.19
CA HIS A 151 30.39 -17.80 16.81
C HIS A 151 30.82 -19.04 17.61
N TYR A 152 31.42 -18.86 18.78
CA TYR A 152 31.77 -19.98 19.64
C TYR A 152 30.48 -20.65 20.14
N ASP A 153 30.35 -21.96 19.95
CA ASP A 153 29.15 -22.75 20.28
C ASP A 153 27.83 -22.15 19.73
N TYR A 154 27.83 -21.74 18.45
CA TYR A 154 26.68 -21.09 17.80
C TYR A 154 25.37 -21.89 17.87
N SER A 155 25.44 -23.22 18.03
CA SER A 155 24.28 -24.11 18.15
C SER A 155 23.56 -24.04 19.50
N GLN A 156 24.14 -23.36 20.49
CA GLN A 156 23.52 -23.17 21.79
C GLN A 156 22.19 -22.42 21.66
N VAL A 157 21.20 -22.82 22.46
CA VAL A 157 19.88 -22.19 22.55
C VAL A 157 19.59 -21.95 24.03
N ASP A 158 19.64 -20.69 24.44
CA ASP A 158 19.34 -20.32 25.83
C ASP A 158 17.84 -20.11 26.02
N GLN A 159 17.36 -20.49 27.21
CA GLN A 159 15.96 -20.35 27.59
C GLN A 159 15.86 -19.46 28.82
N TYR A 160 15.14 -18.35 28.66
CA TYR A 160 14.97 -17.35 29.71
C TYR A 160 13.55 -17.43 30.30
N PRO A 161 13.40 -17.84 31.57
CA PRO A 161 12.10 -17.87 32.23
C PRO A 161 11.55 -16.45 32.43
N ALA A 162 10.22 -16.38 32.51
CA ALA A 162 9.40 -15.20 32.65
C ALA A 162 9.88 -14.23 33.72
N ILE A 163 10.35 -14.77 34.85
CA ILE A 163 10.79 -13.98 36.00
C ILE A 163 12.11 -13.24 35.73
N ILE A 164 13.02 -13.83 34.95
CA ILE A 164 14.35 -13.27 34.69
C ILE A 164 14.25 -12.14 33.69
N TRP A 165 13.66 -12.39 32.51
CA TRP A 165 13.63 -11.36 31.47
C TRP A 165 12.68 -10.20 31.86
N ARG A 166 11.64 -10.44 32.67
CA ARG A 166 10.78 -9.37 33.20
C ARG A 166 11.43 -8.55 34.32
N SER A 167 12.50 -9.04 34.94
CA SER A 167 13.22 -8.22 35.92
C SER A 167 13.87 -6.99 35.26
N GLN A 168 14.15 -7.06 33.96
CA GLN A 168 14.74 -5.98 33.18
C GLN A 168 13.66 -5.13 32.50
N ARG A 169 13.53 -3.87 32.95
CA ARG A 169 12.57 -2.92 32.37
C ARG A 169 12.81 -2.69 30.86
N THR A 170 14.07 -2.66 30.43
CA THR A 170 14.44 -2.48 29.02
C THR A 170 13.93 -3.62 28.14
N ALA A 171 14.04 -4.87 28.61
CA ALA A 171 13.55 -6.05 27.90
C ALA A 171 12.01 -6.06 27.79
N ILE A 172 11.29 -5.71 28.87
CA ILE A 172 9.82 -5.58 28.84
C ILE A 172 9.39 -4.58 27.75
N ILE A 173 10.02 -3.41 27.72
CA ILE A 173 9.67 -2.36 26.76
C ILE A 173 10.01 -2.80 25.33
N ALA A 174 11.19 -3.40 25.11
CA ALA A 174 11.62 -3.85 23.79
C ALA A 174 10.70 -4.93 23.21
N PHE A 175 10.40 -6.00 23.98
CA PHE A 175 9.49 -7.06 23.54
C PHE A 175 8.05 -6.58 23.42
N GLY A 176 7.62 -5.66 24.29
CA GLY A 176 6.32 -5.01 24.17
C GLY A 176 6.19 -4.24 22.86
N LEU A 177 7.15 -3.38 22.55
CA LEU A 177 7.14 -2.61 21.31
C LEU A 177 7.15 -3.49 20.06
N SER A 178 7.99 -4.54 20.01
CA SER A 178 8.04 -5.43 18.85
C SER A 178 6.75 -6.22 18.65
N THR A 179 6.15 -6.71 19.74
CA THR A 179 4.91 -7.50 19.67
C THR A 179 3.70 -6.63 19.33
N TRP A 180 3.60 -5.43 19.90
CA TRP A 180 2.47 -4.52 19.68
C TRP A 180 2.59 -3.69 18.39
N ALA A 181 3.78 -3.58 17.79
CA ALA A 181 3.96 -2.88 16.52
C ALA A 181 3.15 -3.54 15.38
N VAL A 182 3.12 -4.87 15.31
CA VAL A 182 2.39 -5.61 14.25
C VAL A 182 0.88 -5.35 14.27
N PRO A 183 0.15 -5.54 15.40
CA PRO A 183 -1.28 -5.23 15.45
C PRO A 183 -1.54 -3.72 15.27
N PHE A 184 -0.65 -2.84 15.75
CA PHE A 184 -0.77 -1.41 15.52
C PHE A 184 -0.72 -1.05 14.03
N CYS A 185 0.25 -1.61 13.28
CA CYS A 185 0.33 -1.46 11.82
C CYS A 185 -0.93 -1.99 11.11
N ALA A 186 -1.45 -3.15 11.55
CA ALA A 186 -2.68 -3.71 11.00
C ALA A 186 -3.90 -2.79 11.23
N LEU A 187 -4.01 -2.20 12.43
CA LEU A 187 -5.08 -1.25 12.75
C LEU A 187 -4.98 0.03 11.92
N ILE A 188 -3.78 0.58 11.73
CA ILE A 188 -3.55 1.74 10.84
C ILE A 188 -3.97 1.40 9.41
N PHE A 189 -3.51 0.26 8.88
CA PHE A 189 -3.85 -0.18 7.54
C PHE A 189 -5.37 -0.33 7.38
N PHE A 190 -6.04 -0.96 8.36
CA PHE A 190 -7.48 -1.10 8.39
C PHE A 190 -8.20 0.25 8.49
N ALA A 191 -7.67 1.23 9.23
CA ALA A 191 -8.26 2.57 9.30
C ALA A 191 -8.25 3.27 7.92
N PHE A 192 -7.17 3.15 7.15
CA PHE A 192 -7.08 3.78 5.82
C PHE A 192 -7.84 3.03 4.73
N PHE A 193 -7.78 1.69 4.72
CA PHE A 193 -8.36 0.88 3.64
C PHE A 193 -9.69 0.20 4.00
N GLY A 194 -9.94 -0.11 5.27
CA GLY A 194 -11.17 -0.75 5.71
C GLY A 194 -12.39 0.17 5.60
N PHE A 195 -12.25 1.47 5.89
CA PHE A 195 -13.35 2.44 5.76
C PHE A 195 -13.52 3.01 4.35
N ALA A 196 -12.71 2.58 3.39
CA ALA A 196 -12.82 2.99 2.00
C ALA A 196 -14.22 2.69 1.42
N GLU A 197 -14.81 3.60 0.64
CA GLU A 197 -16.07 3.33 -0.06
C GLU A 197 -16.02 2.06 -0.91
N GLU A 198 -14.89 1.80 -1.56
CA GLU A 198 -14.66 0.58 -2.34
C GLU A 198 -14.70 -0.67 -1.44
N ALA A 199 -14.08 -0.62 -0.26
CA ALA A 199 -14.10 -1.73 0.70
C ALA A 199 -15.49 -1.93 1.30
N ARG A 200 -16.18 -0.85 1.70
CA ARG A 200 -17.55 -0.90 2.22
C ARG A 200 -18.55 -1.46 1.21
N LYS A 201 -18.42 -1.11 -0.08
CA LYS A 201 -19.21 -1.71 -1.16
C LYS A 201 -18.98 -3.22 -1.23
N ASN A 202 -17.72 -3.66 -1.18
CA ASN A 202 -17.38 -5.08 -1.17
C ASN A 202 -17.90 -5.80 0.08
N TYR A 203 -17.79 -5.21 1.27
CA TYR A 203 -18.36 -5.76 2.50
C TYR A 203 -19.86 -5.92 2.42
N PHE A 204 -20.56 -4.92 1.88
CA PHE A 204 -22.00 -4.97 1.68
C PHE A 204 -22.40 -6.05 0.66
N THR A 205 -21.70 -6.14 -0.47
CA THR A 205 -21.95 -7.20 -1.47
C THR A 205 -21.67 -8.60 -0.90
N PHE A 206 -20.61 -8.76 -0.11
CA PHE A 206 -20.29 -10.00 0.57
C PHE A 206 -21.36 -10.35 1.60
N TRP A 207 -21.74 -9.41 2.47
CA TRP A 207 -22.79 -9.57 3.47
C TRP A 207 -24.13 -9.97 2.85
N LEU A 208 -24.51 -9.31 1.75
CA LEU A 208 -25.71 -9.68 0.98
C LEU A 208 -25.58 -11.09 0.38
N THR A 209 -24.40 -11.52 -0.04
CA THR A 209 -24.19 -12.86 -0.61
C THR A 209 -24.26 -13.94 0.47
N VAL A 210 -23.73 -13.67 1.66
CA VAL A 210 -23.78 -14.58 2.82
C VAL A 210 -25.19 -14.66 3.44
N THR A 211 -25.94 -13.57 3.44
CA THR A 211 -27.32 -13.54 3.96
C THR A 211 -28.37 -14.04 2.95
N LYS A 212 -28.05 -14.10 1.66
CA LYS A 212 -28.92 -14.70 0.62
C LYS A 212 -29.34 -16.15 0.89
N PRO A 213 -28.45 -17.10 1.25
CA PRO A 213 -28.86 -18.46 1.59
C PRO A 213 -29.72 -18.52 2.86
N LEU A 214 -29.46 -17.65 3.84
CA LEU A 214 -30.29 -17.53 5.05
C LEU A 214 -31.68 -16.91 4.77
N ARG A 215 -31.81 -16.13 3.69
CA ARG A 215 -33.09 -15.56 3.24
C ARG A 215 -33.88 -16.46 2.28
N MET A 216 -33.29 -17.55 1.79
CA MET A 216 -33.99 -18.58 1.00
C MET A 216 -34.79 -19.57 1.86
N GLY A 217 -34.84 -19.39 3.19
CA GLY A 217 -35.87 -19.99 4.06
C GLY A 217 -37.16 -19.16 4.15
N GLY A 218 -37.18 -17.95 3.59
CA GLY A 218 -38.35 -17.05 3.59
C GLY A 218 -38.75 -16.69 2.17
N ARG A 219 -39.49 -17.58 1.50
CA ARG A 219 -40.15 -17.31 0.21
C ARG A 219 -41.31 -16.32 0.43
N LEU A 220 -41.01 -15.08 0.82
CA LEU A 220 -42.01 -14.02 0.88
C LEU A 220 -41.43 -12.69 0.36
N ASN A 221 -41.98 -12.28 -0.78
CA ASN A 221 -42.10 -10.89 -1.25
C ASN A 221 -40.88 -10.20 -1.87
N SER A 222 -40.31 -10.79 -2.93
CA SER A 222 -39.67 -9.99 -4.00
C SER A 222 -40.66 -9.02 -4.66
N LEU A 223 -41.96 -9.35 -4.65
CA LEU A 223 -43.05 -8.56 -5.26
C LEU A 223 -43.53 -7.36 -4.44
N LYS A 224 -43.39 -7.33 -3.10
CA LYS A 224 -43.70 -6.11 -2.32
C LYS A 224 -42.58 -5.08 -2.41
N LEU A 225 -41.32 -5.51 -2.51
CA LEU A 225 -40.19 -4.58 -2.60
C LEU A 225 -40.16 -3.86 -3.95
N SER A 226 -40.52 -4.54 -5.05
CA SER A 226 -40.66 -3.88 -6.36
C SER A 226 -41.83 -2.90 -6.40
N LYS A 227 -42.97 -3.22 -5.76
CA LYS A 227 -44.10 -2.28 -5.62
C LYS A 227 -43.72 -1.03 -4.82
N LEU A 228 -43.06 -1.18 -3.68
CA LEU A 228 -42.64 -0.04 -2.85
C LEU A 228 -41.57 0.85 -3.50
N LEU A 229 -40.67 0.27 -4.32
CA LEU A 229 -39.69 1.04 -5.10
C LEU A 229 -40.34 1.77 -6.28
N ASN A 230 -41.40 1.21 -6.88
CA ASN A 230 -42.15 1.87 -7.95
C ASN A 230 -43.03 3.02 -7.42
N GLU A 231 -43.62 2.84 -6.24
CA GLU A 231 -44.45 3.84 -5.56
C GLU A 231 -43.62 5.03 -5.02
N ARG A 232 -42.38 4.78 -4.55
CA ARG A 232 -41.40 5.84 -4.25
C ARG A 232 -40.88 6.58 -5.49
N ARG A 233 -40.87 5.94 -6.66
CA ARG A 233 -40.46 6.57 -7.92
C ARG A 233 -41.55 7.45 -8.53
N ALA A 234 -42.83 7.10 -8.32
CA ALA A 234 -43.97 7.90 -8.74
C ALA A 234 -44.19 9.15 -7.85
N THR A 235 -43.79 9.09 -6.58
CA THR A 235 -43.90 10.23 -5.65
C THR A 235 -42.72 11.21 -5.74
N SER A 236 -41.54 10.78 -6.23
CA SER A 236 -40.40 11.69 -6.43
C SER A 236 -40.42 12.45 -7.76
N SER A 237 -41.36 12.17 -8.67
CA SER A 237 -41.49 12.88 -9.95
C SER A 237 -42.38 14.13 -9.89
N SER A 238 -43.01 14.42 -8.74
CA SER A 238 -43.93 15.57 -8.60
C SER A 238 -43.34 16.77 -7.86
N ALA A 239 -42.09 16.71 -7.41
CA ALA A 239 -41.42 17.84 -6.78
C ALA A 239 -39.98 17.96 -7.28
N THR A 240 -39.72 18.96 -8.12
CA THR A 240 -38.41 19.45 -8.56
C THR A 240 -37.82 18.81 -9.81
N SER A 241 -38.34 19.18 -10.98
CA SER A 241 -37.52 19.30 -12.19
C SER A 241 -38.03 20.45 -13.05
N LEU A 242 -37.17 21.44 -13.27
CA LEU A 242 -37.36 22.55 -14.21
C LEU A 242 -37.69 22.02 -15.62
N PRO A 243 -38.51 22.73 -16.43
CA PRO A 243 -38.84 22.27 -17.77
C PRO A 243 -37.58 22.26 -18.64
N VAL A 244 -37.29 21.09 -19.22
CA VAL A 244 -36.32 20.93 -20.31
C VAL A 244 -36.96 21.49 -21.57
N PHE A 245 -36.43 22.60 -22.08
CA PHE A 245 -36.72 23.06 -23.43
C PHE A 245 -36.24 22.01 -24.42
N VAL A 246 -37.18 21.40 -25.16
CA VAL A 246 -36.87 20.54 -26.31
C VAL A 246 -36.65 21.45 -27.51
N ASP A 247 -35.40 21.61 -27.89
CA ASP A 247 -35.03 22.32 -29.11
C ASP A 247 -35.38 21.40 -30.30
N THR A 248 -36.55 21.66 -30.92
CA THR A 248 -37.01 20.88 -32.06
C THR A 248 -36.33 21.43 -33.30
N LYS A 249 -35.17 20.84 -33.68
CA LYS A 249 -34.55 21.10 -34.98
C LYS A 249 -35.54 20.71 -36.10
N PRO A 250 -35.87 21.61 -37.05
CA PRO A 250 -36.65 21.24 -38.22
C PRO A 250 -35.87 20.25 -39.10
N ALA A 251 -36.58 19.24 -39.60
CA ALA A 251 -36.03 18.22 -40.49
C ALA A 251 -35.49 18.84 -41.78
N LEU A 252 -34.20 18.59 -42.09
CA LEU A 252 -33.66 18.87 -43.41
C LEU A 252 -34.19 17.83 -44.41
N PRO A 253 -34.64 18.25 -45.61
CA PRO A 253 -35.02 17.34 -46.67
C PRO A 253 -33.80 16.60 -47.24
N SER A 254 -34.02 15.33 -47.60
CA SER A 254 -33.08 14.43 -48.24
C SER A 254 -32.57 14.98 -49.59
N PRO A 255 -31.27 14.89 -49.90
CA PRO A 255 -30.77 15.31 -51.20
C PRO A 255 -31.00 14.22 -52.25
N THR A 256 -31.75 14.60 -53.28
CA THR A 256 -31.85 13.90 -54.56
C THR A 256 -30.47 13.89 -55.22
N ILE A 257 -29.98 12.71 -55.56
CA ILE A 257 -28.75 12.55 -56.36
C ILE A 257 -29.11 12.83 -57.81
N SER A 258 -28.66 13.97 -58.33
CA SER A 258 -28.54 14.22 -59.77
C SER A 258 -27.05 14.27 -60.11
N VAL A 259 -26.66 13.33 -60.97
CA VAL A 259 -25.35 13.23 -61.61
C VAL A 259 -25.24 14.35 -62.62
N ASP A 260 -24.18 15.16 -62.53
CA ASP A 260 -23.62 15.85 -63.69
C ASP A 260 -22.09 15.83 -63.59
N THR A 261 -21.51 15.34 -64.67
CA THR A 261 -20.09 15.33 -65.00
C THR A 261 -19.64 16.73 -65.37
N ASP A 262 -18.50 17.18 -64.86
CA ASP A 262 -17.52 17.85 -65.73
C ASP A 262 -16.11 17.89 -65.13
N ILE A 263 -15.19 17.77 -66.08
CA ILE A 263 -13.75 17.64 -66.03
C ILE A 263 -13.14 19.05 -65.85
N ASP A 264 -12.16 19.24 -64.96
CA ASP A 264 -10.82 19.74 -65.34
C ASP A 264 -9.83 19.90 -64.19
N SER A 265 -8.60 19.48 -64.49
CA SER A 265 -7.28 19.96 -64.09
C SER A 265 -7.19 21.11 -63.06
N TYR A 266 -6.34 20.98 -62.02
CA TYR A 266 -5.13 21.81 -61.86
C TYR A 266 -4.25 21.31 -60.70
N ASP A 267 -2.97 21.21 -61.05
CA ASP A 267 -1.78 20.85 -60.28
C ASP A 267 -1.36 21.98 -59.30
N VAL A 268 -0.34 21.70 -58.46
CA VAL A 268 0.69 22.61 -57.90
C VAL A 268 0.83 22.69 -56.36
N LYS A 269 1.95 22.08 -55.91
CA LYS A 269 2.96 22.45 -54.88
C LYS A 269 2.59 22.51 -53.39
N GLU A 270 3.25 21.73 -52.51
CA GLU A 270 4.66 21.77 -52.05
C GLU A 270 4.90 22.79 -50.92
N LYS A 271 5.36 22.26 -49.75
CA LYS A 271 6.22 22.80 -48.66
C LYS A 271 5.84 22.08 -47.36
N SER A 272 6.63 21.19 -46.76
CA SER A 272 8.01 21.27 -46.25
C SER A 272 8.25 22.49 -45.37
N PHE A 273 8.30 22.26 -44.04
CA PHE A 273 9.24 22.80 -43.03
C PHE A 273 8.75 22.23 -41.68
N ALA A 274 9.49 21.26 -41.11
CA ALA A 274 10.57 21.44 -40.13
C ALA A 274 10.06 21.22 -38.70
#